data_AF-A0A9P8L065-F1
#
_entry.id   AF-A0A9P8L065-F1
#
_cell.length_a   1.000
_cell.length_b   1.000
_cell.length_c   1.000
_cell.angle_alpha   90.00
_cell.angle_beta   90.00
_cell.angle_gamma   90.00
#
_symmetry.space_group_name_H-M   'P 1'
#
loop_
_entity.id
_entity.type
_entity.pdbx_description
1 polymer ?
#
loop_
_entity_poly.entity_id
_entity_poly.type
_entity_poly.pdbx_seq_one_letter_code
_entity_poly.pdbx_strand_id
1 'polypeptide(L)'
;MNYEAIVVCKLETVLENVAEKDRQPRRLVKRANSIQQFNTMRFLCLHGRGTSSQIFELQTARLREELSSHEFVFIDGVVSTEPSEGAEAVADEFFGWFDKPISQAQSQELLLGLVDFIANNGPFQGVMGFSEGGIVAAMLLAEDARQGFAGFQCGILLSAAPPLDPAGICQEPASLRCLNPAVDGSVICVPTAHIIGSNEPFARLVALSPLSGLWISSGMGDPEKLHQSLFQLCNDERELVFHQLGHEVPGAKSAEGLSGALRAIERTIERAQLG
;
A
#
# COMPACT_ATOMS: atom_id res chain seq x y z
N MET A 1 60.02 -30.22 -51.73
CA MET A 1 58.99 -29.89 -52.72
C MET A 1 57.97 -28.98 -52.04
N ASN A 2 57.89 -27.74 -52.53
CA ASN A 2 56.79 -26.75 -52.48
C ASN A 2 56.15 -26.39 -51.13
N TYR A 3 55.80 -25.15 -50.79
CA TYR A 3 56.11 -23.76 -51.17
C TYR A 3 55.30 -22.95 -50.14
N GLU A 4 55.86 -21.90 -49.54
CA GLU A 4 55.17 -20.67 -49.03
C GLU A 4 53.94 -20.82 -48.10
N ALA A 5 53.82 -20.22 -46.94
CA ALA A 5 54.01 -18.81 -46.53
C ALA A 5 53.38 -18.73 -45.11
N ILE A 6 53.74 -17.90 -44.13
CA ILE A 6 54.68 -16.80 -43.97
C ILE A 6 54.85 -16.63 -42.42
N VAL A 7 56.10 -16.75 -41.96
CA VAL A 7 56.83 -15.89 -40.99
C VAL A 7 56.13 -15.59 -39.64
N VAL A 8 56.45 -16.30 -38.55
CA VAL A 8 57.60 -16.08 -37.62
C VAL A 8 57.50 -14.72 -36.90
N CYS A 9 56.97 -14.65 -35.68
CA CYS A 9 57.65 -14.84 -34.40
C CYS A 9 58.73 -13.79 -34.09
N LYS A 10 58.55 -13.06 -32.97
CA LYS A 10 59.56 -12.64 -31.96
C LYS A 10 59.45 -11.19 -31.48
N LEU A 11 58.92 -11.09 -30.26
CA LEU A 11 59.49 -10.37 -29.12
C LEU A 11 60.99 -10.05 -29.23
N GLU A 12 61.35 -8.78 -29.00
CA GLU A 12 62.26 -8.28 -27.95
C GLU A 12 62.77 -6.88 -28.36
N THR A 13 62.34 -5.81 -27.68
CA THR A 13 63.07 -5.05 -26.65
C THR A 13 64.41 -4.48 -27.09
N VAL A 14 64.54 -3.14 -27.03
CA VAL A 14 65.72 -2.29 -26.66
C VAL A 14 65.26 -0.83 -26.93
N LEU A 15 64.86 -0.06 -25.91
CA LEU A 15 65.67 0.98 -25.24
C LEU A 15 66.06 2.11 -26.25
N GLU A 16 65.68 3.39 -26.14
CA GLU A 16 65.76 4.30 -25.01
C GLU A 16 65.17 5.67 -25.40
N ASN A 17 64.55 6.35 -24.44
CA ASN A 17 64.62 7.80 -24.21
C ASN A 17 64.24 8.81 -25.33
N VAL A 18 62.95 9.13 -25.41
CA VAL A 18 62.47 10.53 -25.38
C VAL A 18 61.27 10.55 -24.41
N ALA A 19 61.51 10.72 -23.12
CA ALA A 19 61.43 12.00 -22.43
C ALA A 19 60.03 12.65 -22.49
N GLU A 20 59.29 12.45 -21.39
CA GLU A 20 58.47 13.45 -20.69
C GLU A 20 57.61 14.42 -21.51
N LYS A 21 56.30 14.13 -21.56
CA LYS A 21 55.25 14.96 -20.92
C LYS A 21 53.88 14.29 -21.06
N ASP A 22 53.06 14.46 -20.02
CA ASP A 22 51.65 14.02 -19.90
C ASP A 22 51.37 12.54 -19.64
N ARG A 23 51.80 12.07 -18.46
CA ARG A 23 50.93 11.19 -17.65
C ARG A 23 49.89 12.05 -16.94
N GLN A 24 48.65 12.03 -17.43
CA GLN A 24 47.49 12.18 -16.54
C GLN A 24 46.72 10.85 -16.48
N PRO A 25 46.29 10.43 -15.27
CA PRO A 25 45.67 9.13 -15.06
C PRO A 25 44.26 9.11 -15.68
N ARG A 26 43.88 7.97 -16.27
CA ARG A 26 42.47 7.61 -16.53
C ARG A 26 41.72 7.49 -15.18
N ARG A 27 41.42 8.63 -14.57
CA ARG A 27 40.55 8.77 -13.42
C ARG A 27 39.12 8.92 -13.93
N LEU A 28 38.27 7.98 -13.54
CA LEU A 28 36.89 8.21 -13.12
C LEU A 28 36.21 9.45 -13.73
N VAL A 29 35.62 9.28 -14.91
CA VAL A 29 34.36 9.98 -15.22
C VAL A 29 33.23 8.97 -15.00
N LYS A 30 33.17 8.43 -13.77
CA LYS A 30 31.90 8.05 -13.14
C LYS A 30 31.50 9.27 -12.31
N ARG A 31 30.42 9.93 -12.71
CA ARG A 31 29.51 10.79 -11.90
C ARG A 31 29.03 11.97 -12.74
N ALA A 32 27.89 11.76 -13.38
CA ALA A 32 26.77 12.69 -13.50
C ALA A 32 25.84 12.14 -14.59
N ASN A 33 24.97 11.21 -14.20
CA ASN A 33 23.65 10.91 -14.80
C ASN A 33 23.05 9.59 -14.24
N SER A 34 23.25 9.32 -12.95
CA SER A 34 22.55 8.24 -12.23
C SER A 34 21.91 8.77 -10.95
N ILE A 35 21.37 9.98 -11.02
CA ILE A 35 20.57 10.54 -9.92
C ILE A 35 19.12 10.42 -10.35
N GLN A 36 18.39 9.61 -9.57
CA GLN A 36 16.98 9.26 -9.66
C GLN A 36 16.59 8.32 -10.82
N GLN A 37 16.89 7.04 -10.63
CA GLN A 37 15.84 6.05 -10.87
C GLN A 37 14.80 6.30 -9.78
N PHE A 38 13.83 7.18 -10.03
CA PHE A 38 12.65 7.27 -9.18
C PHE A 38 11.98 5.90 -9.25
N ASN A 39 12.04 5.11 -8.18
CA ASN A 39 11.28 3.87 -8.09
C ASN A 39 9.80 4.26 -7.98
N THR A 40 9.20 4.52 -9.14
CA THR A 40 7.77 4.79 -9.30
C THR A 40 7.02 3.59 -8.73
N MET A 41 6.17 3.82 -7.73
CA MET A 41 5.28 2.81 -7.19
C MET A 41 3.90 2.92 -7.84
N ARG A 42 3.27 1.76 -8.04
CA ARG A 42 1.88 1.64 -8.47
C ARG A 42 1.02 1.15 -7.30
N PHE A 43 0.06 1.95 -6.91
CA PHE A 43 -0.84 1.71 -5.79
C PHE A 43 -2.21 1.23 -6.27
N LEU A 44 -2.67 0.10 -5.72
CA LEU A 44 -4.08 -0.27 -5.77
C LEU A 44 -4.85 0.56 -4.73
N CYS A 45 -5.90 1.26 -5.14
CA CYS A 45 -6.63 2.22 -4.31
C CYS A 45 -8.07 1.75 -4.05
N LEU A 46 -8.41 1.57 -2.77
CA LEU A 46 -9.67 0.98 -2.30
C LEU A 46 -10.51 2.01 -1.52
N HIS A 47 -11.70 2.33 -2.02
CA HIS A 47 -12.57 3.37 -1.47
C HIS A 47 -13.32 2.93 -0.19
N GLY A 48 -13.92 3.88 0.53
CA GLY A 48 -14.75 3.60 1.71
C GLY A 48 -16.17 3.15 1.34
N ARG A 49 -16.89 2.52 2.28
CA ARG A 49 -18.27 2.08 2.05
C ARG A 49 -19.20 3.27 1.74
N GLY A 50 -20.14 3.09 0.79
CA GLY A 50 -21.06 4.14 0.39
C GLY A 50 -20.43 5.20 -0.51
N THR A 51 -19.27 4.90 -1.09
CA THR A 51 -18.57 5.75 -2.05
C THR A 51 -18.19 4.94 -3.29
N SER A 52 -17.36 5.49 -4.16
CA SER A 52 -16.88 4.82 -5.37
C SER A 52 -15.40 5.13 -5.61
N SER A 53 -14.81 4.41 -6.56
CA SER A 53 -13.48 4.67 -7.13
C SER A 53 -13.32 6.14 -7.52
N GLN A 54 -14.33 6.71 -8.21
CA GLN A 54 -14.37 8.12 -8.61
C GLN A 54 -14.34 9.08 -7.41
N ILE A 55 -15.13 8.81 -6.37
CA ILE A 55 -15.16 9.65 -5.16
C ILE A 55 -13.79 9.58 -4.46
N PHE A 56 -13.22 8.39 -4.32
CA PHE A 56 -11.95 8.22 -3.64
C PHE A 56 -10.78 8.86 -4.43
N GLU A 57 -10.84 8.80 -5.76
CA GLU A 57 -9.91 9.51 -6.63
C GLU A 57 -9.95 11.03 -6.40
N LEU A 58 -11.14 11.60 -6.24
CA LEU A 58 -11.33 13.03 -5.92
C LEU A 58 -10.86 13.38 -4.50
N GLN A 59 -11.20 12.55 -3.50
CA GLN A 59 -10.79 12.74 -2.11
C GLN A 59 -9.26 12.75 -1.95
N THR A 60 -8.56 11.94 -2.74
CA THR A 60 -7.09 11.81 -2.70
C THR A 60 -6.36 12.75 -3.66
N ALA A 61 -7.06 13.58 -4.43
CA ALA A 61 -6.44 14.41 -5.49
C ALA A 61 -5.24 15.23 -4.99
N ARG A 62 -5.36 15.89 -3.84
CA ARG A 62 -4.26 16.69 -3.25
C ARG A 62 -3.06 15.86 -2.81
N LEU A 63 -3.28 14.63 -2.31
CA LEU A 63 -2.19 13.73 -1.97
C LEU A 63 -1.46 13.29 -3.25
N ARG A 64 -2.22 12.93 -4.28
CA ARG A 64 -1.67 12.45 -5.56
C ARG A 64 -0.93 13.53 -6.35
N GLU A 65 -1.35 14.79 -6.27
CA GLU A 65 -0.62 15.90 -6.89
C GLU A 65 0.83 15.98 -6.37
N GLU A 66 1.01 15.83 -5.05
CA GLU A 66 2.33 15.87 -4.42
C GLU A 66 3.09 14.55 -4.64
N LEU A 67 2.38 13.42 -4.73
CA LEU A 67 2.90 12.09 -5.02
C LEU A 67 2.87 11.75 -6.52
N SER A 68 3.02 12.75 -7.39
CA SER A 68 2.86 12.64 -8.85
C SER A 68 3.85 11.69 -9.55
N SER A 69 4.91 11.28 -8.88
CA SER A 69 5.86 10.27 -9.36
C SER A 69 5.36 8.82 -9.18
N HIS A 70 4.13 8.63 -8.69
CA HIS A 70 3.50 7.33 -8.44
C HIS A 70 2.21 7.18 -9.24
N GLU A 71 1.84 5.95 -9.55
CA GLU A 71 0.59 5.61 -10.23
C GLU A 71 -0.44 5.12 -9.22
N PHE A 72 -1.70 5.54 -9.37
CA PHE A 72 -2.80 5.19 -8.49
C PHE A 72 -3.95 4.60 -9.32
N VAL A 73 -4.30 3.35 -9.05
CA VAL A 73 -5.37 2.63 -9.76
C VAL A 73 -6.53 2.43 -8.81
N PHE A 74 -7.65 3.08 -9.11
CA PHE A 74 -8.87 3.02 -8.32
C PHE A 74 -9.81 1.96 -8.90
N ILE A 75 -10.42 1.15 -8.02
CA ILE A 75 -11.41 0.15 -8.39
C ILE A 75 -12.61 0.25 -7.47
N ASP A 76 -13.78 -0.15 -7.98
CA ASP A 76 -15.02 -0.19 -7.22
C ASP A 76 -15.17 -1.52 -6.47
N GLY A 77 -15.78 -1.44 -5.29
CA GLY A 77 -16.23 -2.60 -4.54
C GLY A 77 -17.37 -3.33 -5.24
N VAL A 78 -17.56 -4.60 -4.88
CA VAL A 78 -18.53 -5.48 -5.56
C VAL A 78 -19.94 -5.41 -4.98
N VAL A 79 -20.12 -4.78 -3.81
CA VAL A 79 -21.40 -4.71 -3.11
C VAL A 79 -22.04 -3.36 -3.36
N SER A 80 -23.24 -3.32 -3.92
CA SER A 80 -24.03 -2.08 -4.06
C SER A 80 -24.49 -1.59 -2.69
N THR A 81 -24.46 -0.27 -2.47
CA THR A 81 -24.76 0.33 -1.16
C THR A 81 -25.54 1.64 -1.26
N GLU A 82 -26.16 2.02 -0.16
CA GLU A 82 -26.61 3.41 0.03
C GLU A 82 -25.40 4.36 0.15
N PRO A 83 -25.51 5.60 -0.34
CA PRO A 83 -24.44 6.59 -0.29
C PRO A 83 -24.03 6.93 1.13
N SER A 84 -22.74 7.22 1.31
CA SER A 84 -22.25 7.92 2.48
C SER A 84 -22.65 9.40 2.42
N GLU A 85 -22.59 10.08 3.56
CA GLU A 85 -22.92 11.51 3.67
C GLU A 85 -22.14 12.35 2.66
N GLY A 86 -22.86 13.04 1.76
CA GLY A 86 -22.29 13.90 0.72
C GLY A 86 -21.83 13.19 -0.58
N ALA A 87 -21.90 11.86 -0.66
CA ALA A 87 -21.45 11.11 -1.83
C ALA A 87 -22.32 11.37 -3.08
N GLU A 88 -23.63 11.56 -2.90
CA GLU A 88 -24.60 11.85 -3.97
C GLU A 88 -24.34 13.16 -4.71
N ALA A 89 -23.52 14.05 -4.15
CA ALA A 89 -23.12 15.27 -4.85
C ALA A 89 -22.07 15.01 -5.95
N VAL A 90 -21.50 13.79 -6.02
CA VAL A 90 -20.32 13.48 -6.85
C VAL A 90 -20.55 12.31 -7.80
N ALA A 91 -21.27 11.27 -7.37
CA ALA A 91 -21.52 10.06 -8.15
C ALA A 91 -22.98 9.61 -8.01
N ASP A 92 -23.43 8.74 -8.91
CA ASP A 92 -24.78 8.17 -8.93
C ASP A 92 -24.84 6.73 -8.39
N GLU A 93 -23.70 6.05 -8.32
CA GLU A 93 -23.56 4.67 -7.84
C GLU A 93 -22.56 4.60 -6.68
N PHE A 94 -22.86 3.76 -5.69
CA PHE A 94 -22.08 3.65 -4.46
C PHE A 94 -21.87 2.20 -4.08
N PHE A 95 -20.65 1.90 -3.65
CA PHE A 95 -20.20 0.55 -3.43
C PHE A 95 -19.64 0.36 -2.03
N GLY A 96 -19.51 -0.90 -1.65
CA GLY A 96 -18.81 -1.40 -0.50
C GLY A 96 -18.11 -2.71 -0.85
N TRP A 97 -17.33 -3.19 0.09
CA TRP A 97 -16.53 -4.40 -0.09
C TRP A 97 -17.17 -5.62 0.57
N PHE A 98 -17.85 -5.43 1.70
CA PHE A 98 -18.48 -6.51 2.46
C PHE A 98 -19.99 -6.40 2.44
N ASP A 99 -20.66 -7.54 2.35
CA ASP A 99 -22.10 -7.63 2.55
C ASP A 99 -22.49 -7.19 3.97
N LYS A 100 -23.70 -6.62 4.10
CA LYS A 100 -24.32 -6.31 5.39
C LYS A 100 -25.68 -7.01 5.48
N PRO A 101 -25.82 -8.14 6.20
CA PRO A 101 -24.84 -8.77 7.09
C PRO A 101 -23.71 -9.48 6.34
N ILE A 102 -22.54 -9.57 6.97
CA ILE A 102 -21.37 -10.24 6.40
C ILE A 102 -21.57 -11.76 6.31
N SER A 103 -21.06 -12.38 5.24
CA SER A 103 -21.07 -13.82 5.04
C SER A 103 -19.68 -14.35 4.68
N GLN A 104 -19.42 -15.62 5.03
CA GLN A 104 -18.19 -16.32 4.64
C GLN A 104 -18.04 -16.38 3.13
N ALA A 105 -19.09 -16.83 2.43
CA ALA A 105 -19.04 -17.05 0.98
C ALA A 105 -18.66 -15.77 0.22
N GLN A 106 -19.32 -14.64 0.53
CA GLN A 106 -19.00 -13.36 -0.11
C GLN A 106 -17.61 -12.84 0.28
N SER A 107 -17.19 -13.02 1.54
CA SER A 107 -15.84 -12.62 1.97
C SER A 107 -14.74 -13.42 1.27
N GLN A 108 -14.99 -14.71 1.00
CA GLN A 108 -14.07 -15.57 0.26
C GLN A 108 -14.01 -15.17 -1.22
N GLU A 109 -15.16 -14.93 -1.84
CA GLU A 109 -15.25 -14.46 -3.22
C GLU A 109 -14.54 -13.12 -3.40
N LEU A 110 -14.73 -12.18 -2.46
CA LEU A 110 -14.01 -10.90 -2.44
C LEU A 110 -12.49 -11.10 -2.41
N LEU A 111 -11.99 -11.92 -1.47
CA LEU A 111 -10.55 -12.13 -1.32
C LEU A 111 -9.95 -12.76 -2.58
N LEU A 112 -10.56 -13.83 -3.10
CA LEU A 112 -10.08 -14.52 -4.30
C LEU A 112 -10.17 -13.62 -5.53
N GLY A 113 -11.27 -12.87 -5.69
CA GLY A 113 -11.45 -11.94 -6.79
C GLY A 113 -10.40 -10.81 -6.79
N LEU A 114 -10.04 -10.28 -5.62
CA LEU A 114 -8.97 -9.28 -5.50
C LEU A 114 -7.58 -9.88 -5.78
N VAL A 115 -7.30 -11.09 -5.30
CA VAL A 115 -6.07 -11.82 -5.61
C VAL A 115 -5.93 -12.02 -7.13
N ASP A 116 -6.99 -12.49 -7.79
CA ASP A 116 -7.02 -12.68 -9.25
C ASP A 116 -6.89 -11.35 -9.99
N PHE A 117 -7.56 -10.28 -9.53
CA PHE A 117 -7.41 -8.95 -10.12
C PHE A 117 -5.96 -8.46 -10.03
N ILE A 118 -5.32 -8.59 -8.87
CA ILE A 118 -3.94 -8.18 -8.63
C ILE A 118 -2.98 -8.98 -9.52
N ALA A 119 -3.19 -10.28 -9.66
CA ALA A 119 -2.37 -11.13 -10.51
C ALA A 119 -2.47 -10.73 -12.00
N ASN A 120 -3.66 -10.35 -12.47
CA ASN A 120 -3.89 -10.03 -13.88
C ASN A 120 -3.59 -8.57 -14.26
N ASN A 121 -3.64 -7.65 -13.30
CA ASN A 121 -3.50 -6.22 -13.56
C ASN A 121 -2.26 -5.61 -12.92
N GLY A 122 -1.51 -6.36 -12.11
CA GLY A 122 -0.28 -5.92 -11.47
C GLY A 122 0.92 -5.77 -12.41
N PRO A 123 2.13 -5.53 -11.86
CA PRO A 123 2.42 -5.51 -10.43
C PRO A 123 1.93 -4.23 -9.74
N PHE A 124 1.44 -4.38 -8.51
CA PHE A 124 1.16 -3.27 -7.60
C PHE A 124 2.21 -3.29 -6.48
N GLN A 125 2.99 -2.22 -6.34
CA GLN A 125 4.00 -2.14 -5.28
C GLN A 125 3.41 -1.73 -3.94
N GLY A 126 2.22 -1.12 -3.93
CA GLY A 126 1.54 -0.77 -2.69
C GLY A 126 0.04 -0.86 -2.80
N VAL A 127 -0.61 -0.78 -1.64
CA VAL A 127 -2.06 -0.67 -1.54
C VAL A 127 -2.42 0.52 -0.65
N MET A 128 -3.39 1.30 -1.09
CA MET A 128 -3.94 2.44 -0.35
C MET A 128 -5.42 2.21 -0.14
N GLY A 129 -5.92 2.44 1.06
CA GLY A 129 -7.35 2.30 1.32
C GLY A 129 -7.88 3.27 2.36
N PHE A 130 -9.14 3.67 2.18
CA PHE A 130 -9.87 4.52 3.12
C PHE A 130 -11.03 3.78 3.77
N SER A 131 -11.16 3.88 5.09
CA SER A 131 -12.27 3.31 5.87
C SER A 131 -12.43 1.81 5.58
N GLU A 132 -13.57 1.36 5.04
CA GLU A 132 -13.76 -0.04 4.62
C GLU A 132 -12.71 -0.52 3.60
N GLY A 133 -12.31 0.31 2.64
CA GLY A 133 -11.22 -0.03 1.72
C GLY A 133 -9.85 -0.12 2.40
N GLY A 134 -9.64 0.62 3.49
CA GLY A 134 -8.45 0.50 4.33
C GLY A 134 -8.41 -0.82 5.12
N ILE A 135 -9.58 -1.31 5.53
CA ILE A 135 -9.73 -2.64 6.15
C ILE A 135 -9.39 -3.73 5.13
N VAL A 136 -9.90 -3.62 3.89
CA VAL A 136 -9.56 -4.57 2.80
C VAL A 136 -8.08 -4.49 2.43
N ALA A 137 -7.50 -3.29 2.37
CA ALA A 137 -6.06 -3.12 2.14
C ALA A 137 -5.23 -3.86 3.21
N ALA A 138 -5.58 -3.72 4.50
CA ALA A 138 -4.93 -4.45 5.58
C ALA A 138 -5.11 -5.98 5.46
N MET A 139 -6.28 -6.45 5.01
CA MET A 139 -6.54 -7.87 4.75
C MET A 139 -5.62 -8.42 3.64
N LEU A 140 -5.47 -7.68 2.54
CA LEU A 140 -4.58 -8.05 1.43
C LEU A 140 -3.11 -8.07 1.87
N LEU A 141 -2.67 -7.10 2.67
CA LEU A 141 -1.30 -7.07 3.20
C LEU A 141 -1.01 -8.26 4.13
N ALA A 142 -1.96 -8.62 4.99
CA ALA A 142 -1.82 -9.77 5.87
C ALA A 142 -1.80 -11.09 5.08
N GLU A 143 -2.64 -11.21 4.05
CA GLU A 143 -2.65 -12.38 3.18
C GLU A 143 -1.38 -12.47 2.33
N ASP A 144 -0.86 -11.35 1.83
CA ASP A 144 0.37 -11.32 1.04
C ASP A 144 1.60 -11.68 1.89
N ALA A 145 1.65 -11.23 3.15
CA ALA A 145 2.67 -11.67 4.09
C ALA A 145 2.63 -13.20 4.35
N ARG A 146 1.46 -13.81 4.23
CA ARG A 146 1.23 -15.24 4.49
C ARG A 146 1.48 -16.13 3.27
N GLN A 147 1.06 -15.70 2.09
CA GLN A 147 1.10 -16.50 0.85
C GLN A 147 2.04 -15.97 -0.23
N GLY A 148 2.46 -14.71 -0.15
CA GLY A 148 3.32 -14.06 -1.15
C GLY A 148 2.68 -14.03 -2.55
N PHE A 149 1.46 -13.50 -2.68
CA PHE A 149 0.71 -13.53 -3.93
C PHE A 149 0.90 -12.26 -4.80
N ALA A 150 1.17 -11.11 -4.19
CA ALA A 150 1.31 -9.82 -4.83
C ALA A 150 2.73 -9.26 -4.75
N GLY A 151 3.41 -9.47 -3.62
CA GLY A 151 4.70 -8.83 -3.35
C GLY A 151 4.54 -7.33 -3.08
N PHE A 152 3.52 -6.95 -2.31
CA PHE A 152 3.34 -5.58 -1.84
C PHE A 152 4.58 -5.16 -1.04
N GLN A 153 4.98 -3.89 -1.22
CA GLN A 153 6.13 -3.29 -0.55
C GLN A 153 5.70 -2.33 0.55
N CYS A 154 4.49 -1.77 0.50
CA CYS A 154 3.94 -0.93 1.57
C CYS A 154 2.41 -0.80 1.56
N GLY A 155 1.85 -0.30 2.65
CA GLY A 155 0.42 -0.02 2.83
C GLY A 155 0.12 1.40 3.33
N ILE A 156 -0.84 2.09 2.72
CA ILE A 156 -1.34 3.39 3.17
C ILE A 156 -2.78 3.24 3.66
N LEU A 157 -2.99 3.38 4.97
CA LEU A 157 -4.23 3.05 5.67
C LEU A 157 -4.86 4.32 6.25
N LEU A 158 -5.91 4.81 5.60
CA LEU A 158 -6.63 6.03 5.94
C LEU A 158 -7.89 5.67 6.74
N SER A 159 -8.01 6.11 7.99
CA SER A 159 -9.18 5.85 8.85
C SER A 159 -9.64 4.38 8.89
N ALA A 160 -8.68 3.45 8.91
CA ALA A 160 -8.92 2.01 8.82
C ALA A 160 -9.06 1.33 10.19
N ALA A 161 -9.50 0.07 10.17
CA ALA A 161 -9.70 -0.78 11.35
C ALA A 161 -9.21 -2.23 11.08
N PRO A 162 -9.15 -3.11 12.10
CA PRO A 162 -8.61 -4.46 11.95
C PRO A 162 -9.34 -5.27 10.87
N PRO A 163 -8.62 -5.98 9.99
CA PRO A 163 -9.21 -6.75 8.89
C PRO A 163 -9.85 -8.05 9.36
N LEU A 164 -10.67 -8.64 8.49
CA LEU A 164 -11.00 -10.06 8.59
C LEU A 164 -9.74 -10.91 8.51
N ASP A 165 -9.76 -12.08 9.16
CA ASP A 165 -8.72 -13.09 9.02
C ASP A 165 -8.85 -13.81 7.67
N PRO A 166 -7.95 -13.56 6.69
CA PRO A 166 -8.02 -14.20 5.38
C PRO A 166 -7.78 -15.72 5.48
N ALA A 167 -7.00 -16.19 6.45
CA ALA A 167 -6.79 -17.61 6.67
C ALA A 167 -8.06 -18.26 7.23
N GLY A 168 -8.78 -17.58 8.12
CA GLY A 168 -10.03 -18.05 8.71
C GLY A 168 -11.18 -18.17 7.70
N ILE A 169 -11.27 -17.25 6.75
CA ILE A 169 -12.30 -17.26 5.68
C ILE A 169 -12.13 -18.47 4.75
N CYS A 170 -10.89 -18.90 4.50
CA CYS A 170 -10.56 -19.98 3.56
C CYS A 170 -10.48 -21.38 4.20
N GLN A 171 -10.78 -21.53 5.49
CA GLN A 171 -10.74 -22.81 6.20
C GLN A 171 -12.09 -23.55 6.19
N GLU A 172 -12.05 -24.86 6.48
CA GLU A 172 -13.25 -25.70 6.65
C GLU A 172 -13.21 -26.44 8.01
N PRO A 173 -14.14 -26.17 8.94
CA PRO A 173 -15.17 -25.13 8.86
C PRO A 173 -14.53 -23.74 8.95
N ALA A 174 -15.14 -22.75 8.28
CA ALA A 174 -14.58 -21.40 8.32
C ALA A 174 -14.72 -20.73 9.68
N SER A 175 -13.78 -19.82 9.92
CA SER A 175 -13.74 -18.98 11.10
C SER A 175 -13.85 -17.52 10.66
N LEU A 176 -15.08 -17.02 10.62
CA LEU A 176 -15.33 -15.62 10.29
C LEU A 176 -15.06 -14.75 11.53
N ARG A 177 -13.86 -14.17 11.59
CA ARG A 177 -13.39 -13.30 12.68
C ARG A 177 -12.54 -12.17 12.13
N CYS A 178 -12.36 -11.12 12.92
CA CYS A 178 -11.32 -10.12 12.65
C CYS A 178 -10.01 -10.52 13.35
N LEU A 179 -8.88 -10.18 12.72
CA LEU A 179 -7.55 -10.32 13.32
C LEU A 179 -7.43 -9.42 14.55
N ASN A 180 -6.88 -9.96 15.63
CA ASN A 180 -6.66 -9.26 16.89
C ASN A 180 -5.18 -9.35 17.24
N PRO A 181 -4.46 -8.22 17.44
CA PRO A 181 -3.03 -8.24 17.75
C PRO A 181 -2.69 -9.00 19.05
N ALA A 182 -3.62 -9.11 20.00
CA ALA A 182 -3.41 -9.88 21.22
C ALA A 182 -3.39 -11.40 20.99
N VAL A 183 -3.97 -11.87 19.88
CA VAL A 183 -4.05 -13.29 19.49
C VAL A 183 -3.07 -13.59 18.37
N ASP A 184 -3.06 -12.76 17.34
CA ASP A 184 -2.37 -12.99 16.07
C ASP A 184 -0.97 -12.35 16.02
N GLY A 185 -0.67 -11.40 16.92
CA GLY A 185 0.57 -10.64 16.90
C GLY A 185 0.67 -9.70 15.70
N SER A 186 1.90 -9.46 15.23
CA SER A 186 2.16 -8.68 14.02
C SER A 186 2.08 -9.58 12.80
N VAL A 187 1.12 -9.32 11.91
CA VAL A 187 0.82 -10.11 10.70
C VAL A 187 1.02 -9.34 9.41
N ILE A 188 1.13 -8.01 9.46
CA ILE A 188 1.47 -7.16 8.32
C ILE A 188 2.96 -6.83 8.41
N CYS A 189 3.74 -7.35 7.44
CA CYS A 189 5.20 -7.38 7.49
C CYS A 189 5.89 -6.35 6.59
N VAL A 190 5.14 -5.40 6.04
CA VAL A 190 5.66 -4.33 5.19
C VAL A 190 5.49 -2.96 5.86
N PRO A 191 6.26 -1.95 5.46
CA PRO A 191 6.06 -0.59 5.94
C PRO A 191 4.62 -0.09 5.75
N THR A 192 4.08 0.58 6.77
CA THR A 192 2.71 1.11 6.73
C THR A 192 2.62 2.57 7.18
N ALA A 193 1.71 3.32 6.59
CA ALA A 193 1.32 4.66 7.06
C ALA A 193 -0.12 4.63 7.52
N HIS A 194 -0.36 5.01 8.78
CA HIS A 194 -1.69 5.13 9.38
C HIS A 194 -2.05 6.60 9.52
N ILE A 195 -3.11 7.03 8.86
CA ILE A 195 -3.58 8.41 8.87
C ILE A 195 -5.00 8.43 9.40
N ILE A 196 -5.20 9.02 10.58
CA ILE A 196 -6.44 8.89 11.36
C ILE A 196 -6.99 10.27 11.73
N GLY A 197 -8.30 10.44 11.70
CA GLY A 197 -8.94 11.65 12.21
C GLY A 197 -8.96 11.70 13.74
N SER A 198 -8.55 12.81 14.35
CA SER A 198 -8.57 12.98 15.82
C SER A 198 -9.96 12.99 16.44
N ASN A 199 -11.01 13.28 15.65
CA ASN A 199 -12.39 13.43 16.11
C ASN A 199 -13.35 12.55 15.29
N GLU A 200 -12.92 11.34 14.93
CA GLU A 200 -13.81 10.42 14.23
C GLU A 200 -15.00 10.02 15.12
N PRO A 201 -16.23 9.96 14.58
CA PRO A 201 -17.38 9.47 15.31
C PRO A 201 -17.34 7.94 15.38
N PHE A 202 -16.31 7.39 16.03
CA PHE A 202 -15.97 5.95 16.02
C PHE A 202 -17.16 5.07 16.36
N ALA A 203 -17.96 5.41 17.38
CA ALA A 203 -19.15 4.63 17.73
C ALA A 203 -20.19 4.56 16.60
N ARG A 204 -20.43 5.67 15.88
CA ARG A 204 -21.31 5.71 14.70
C ARG A 204 -20.72 4.90 13.56
N LEU A 205 -19.43 5.07 13.27
CA LEU A 205 -18.74 4.35 12.19
C LEU A 205 -18.75 2.84 12.42
N VAL A 206 -18.48 2.39 13.65
CA VAL A 206 -18.53 0.99 14.03
C VAL A 206 -19.95 0.44 13.85
N ALA A 207 -21.00 1.13 14.30
CA ALA A 207 -22.38 0.68 14.11
C ALA A 207 -22.79 0.57 12.63
N LEU A 208 -22.15 1.33 11.74
CA LEU A 208 -22.40 1.27 10.30
C LEU A 208 -21.60 0.17 9.61
N SER A 209 -20.48 -0.27 10.17
CA SER A 209 -19.61 -1.30 9.60
C SER A 209 -20.27 -2.69 9.57
N PRO A 210 -20.16 -3.44 8.46
CA PRO A 210 -20.51 -4.86 8.43
C PRO A 210 -19.72 -5.73 9.42
N LEU A 211 -18.52 -5.28 9.82
CA LEU A 211 -17.61 -6.00 10.71
C LEU A 211 -17.86 -5.71 12.21
N SER A 212 -18.83 -4.87 12.55
CA SER A 212 -19.09 -4.46 13.93
C SER A 212 -19.20 -5.64 14.90
N GLY A 213 -20.02 -6.64 14.54
CA GLY A 213 -20.22 -7.81 15.39
C GLY A 213 -18.96 -8.65 15.54
N LEU A 214 -18.14 -8.72 14.48
CA LEU A 214 -16.91 -9.51 14.45
C LEU A 214 -15.81 -8.87 15.28
N TRP A 215 -15.66 -7.55 15.27
CA TRP A 215 -14.73 -6.88 16.18
C TRP A 215 -15.08 -7.12 17.64
N ILE A 216 -16.37 -7.03 17.99
CA ILE A 216 -16.83 -7.30 19.37
C ILE A 216 -16.54 -8.75 19.75
N SER A 217 -16.89 -9.72 18.90
CA SER A 217 -16.64 -11.14 19.19
C SER A 217 -15.15 -11.51 19.20
N SER A 218 -14.31 -10.79 18.46
CA SER A 218 -12.85 -10.91 18.49
C SER A 218 -12.20 -10.21 19.69
N GLY A 219 -12.98 -9.64 20.62
CA GLY A 219 -12.45 -8.96 21.82
C GLY A 219 -11.99 -7.52 21.58
N MET A 220 -12.37 -6.91 20.47
CA MET A 220 -12.06 -5.52 20.09
C MET A 220 -13.34 -4.66 20.13
N GLY A 221 -14.02 -4.64 21.28
CA GLY A 221 -15.31 -3.97 21.44
C GLY A 221 -15.25 -2.46 21.68
N ASP A 222 -14.06 -1.87 21.86
CA ASP A 222 -13.87 -0.44 22.11
C ASP A 222 -13.63 0.31 20.78
N PRO A 223 -14.61 1.10 20.28
CA PRO A 223 -14.51 1.74 18.96
C PRO A 223 -13.30 2.67 18.82
N GLU A 224 -12.91 3.35 19.90
CA GLU A 224 -11.80 4.32 19.88
C GLU A 224 -10.44 3.64 19.75
N LYS A 225 -10.36 2.35 20.10
CA LYS A 225 -9.10 1.58 20.07
C LYS A 225 -8.90 0.75 18.79
N LEU A 226 -9.89 0.67 17.90
CA LEU A 226 -9.77 -0.14 16.69
C LEU A 226 -8.58 0.26 15.82
N HIS A 227 -8.32 1.56 15.66
CA HIS A 227 -7.14 2.02 14.91
C HIS A 227 -5.83 1.58 15.57
N GLN A 228 -5.78 1.52 16.92
CA GLN A 228 -4.62 1.04 17.67
C GLN A 228 -4.45 -0.47 17.49
N SER A 229 -5.55 -1.23 17.50
CA SER A 229 -5.51 -2.66 17.23
C SER A 229 -4.97 -2.95 15.83
N LEU A 230 -5.39 -2.19 14.82
CA LEU A 230 -4.83 -2.31 13.47
C LEU A 230 -3.35 -1.91 13.45
N PHE A 231 -2.99 -0.80 14.10
CA PHE A 231 -1.59 -0.36 14.20
C PHE A 231 -0.69 -1.43 14.81
N GLN A 232 -1.18 -2.17 15.81
CA GLN A 232 -0.47 -3.27 16.48
C GLN A 232 -0.36 -4.56 15.64
N LEU A 233 -1.19 -4.74 14.61
CA LEU A 233 -1.07 -5.84 13.65
C LEU A 233 0.08 -5.62 12.63
N CYS A 234 0.59 -4.39 12.53
CA CYS A 234 1.73 -4.04 11.67
C CYS A 234 3.07 -4.20 12.42
N ASN A 235 4.12 -4.51 11.67
CA ASN A 235 5.49 -4.57 12.18
C ASN A 235 5.98 -3.18 12.65
N ASP A 236 7.24 -3.08 13.07
CA ASP A 236 7.79 -1.83 13.61
C ASP A 236 8.04 -0.73 12.56
N GLU A 237 7.88 -1.01 11.26
CA GLU A 237 8.05 -0.05 10.17
C GLU A 237 6.77 0.73 9.87
N ARG A 238 6.16 1.30 10.91
CA ARG A 238 4.85 1.95 10.86
C ARG A 238 4.90 3.43 11.24
N GLU A 239 4.26 4.27 10.44
CA GLU A 239 4.00 5.68 10.76
C GLU A 239 2.56 5.86 11.26
N LEU A 240 2.35 6.75 12.22
CA LEU A 240 1.02 7.14 12.69
C LEU A 240 0.90 8.66 12.72
N VAL A 241 -0.10 9.19 12.03
CA VAL A 241 -0.41 10.62 11.99
C VAL A 241 -1.89 10.82 12.26
N PHE A 242 -2.17 11.84 13.09
CA PHE A 242 -3.51 12.32 13.33
C PHE A 242 -3.78 13.66 12.63
N HIS A 243 -4.99 13.86 12.13
CA HIS A 243 -5.43 15.13 11.54
C HIS A 243 -6.82 15.56 12.05
N GLN A 244 -7.15 16.85 11.91
CA GLN A 244 -8.34 17.44 12.53
C GLN A 244 -9.64 17.37 11.69
N LEU A 245 -9.64 16.64 10.57
CA LEU A 245 -10.79 16.59 9.65
C LEU A 245 -11.85 15.54 10.01
N GLY A 246 -11.67 14.81 11.12
CA GLY A 246 -12.53 13.67 11.43
C GLY A 246 -12.36 12.56 10.40
N HIS A 247 -13.46 11.91 9.99
CA HIS A 247 -13.43 10.76 9.08
C HIS A 247 -13.39 11.20 7.61
N GLU A 248 -12.29 11.87 7.24
CA GLU A 248 -12.04 12.37 5.87
C GLU A 248 -10.59 12.14 5.46
N VAL A 249 -10.33 12.00 4.16
CA VAL A 249 -8.96 11.99 3.63
C VAL A 249 -8.34 13.39 3.75
N PRO A 250 -7.12 13.53 4.32
CA PRO A 250 -6.43 14.81 4.34
C PRO A 250 -6.21 15.39 2.95
N GLY A 251 -6.65 16.63 2.75
CA GLY A 251 -6.57 17.33 1.48
C GLY A 251 -6.63 18.84 1.66
N ALA A 252 -7.22 19.55 0.69
CA ALA A 252 -7.22 21.02 0.65
C ALA A 252 -7.87 21.69 1.87
N LYS A 253 -8.77 20.99 2.57
CA LYS A 253 -9.44 21.47 3.79
C LYS A 253 -8.50 21.62 4.99
N SER A 254 -7.32 20.99 4.99
CA SER A 254 -6.33 21.09 6.07
C SER A 254 -4.91 20.97 5.53
N ALA A 255 -4.21 22.11 5.39
CA ALA A 255 -2.81 22.12 4.96
C ALA A 255 -1.89 21.36 5.94
N GLU A 256 -2.15 21.47 7.24
CA GLU A 256 -1.40 20.74 8.28
C GLU A 256 -1.65 19.24 8.20
N GLY A 257 -2.92 18.82 8.08
CA GLY A 257 -3.28 17.41 7.92
C GLY A 257 -2.68 16.80 6.65
N LEU A 258 -2.73 17.54 5.54
CA LEU A 258 -2.13 17.14 4.26
C LEU A 258 -0.61 16.97 4.40
N SER A 259 0.09 17.96 4.95
CA SER A 259 1.54 17.90 5.15
C SER A 259 1.96 16.75 6.07
N GLY A 260 1.20 16.51 7.16
CA GLY A 260 1.42 15.38 8.06
C GLY A 260 1.25 14.04 7.35
N ALA A 261 0.17 13.88 6.58
CA ALA A 261 -0.10 12.66 5.82
C ALA A 261 0.98 12.40 4.77
N LEU A 262 1.37 13.40 3.98
CA LEU A 262 2.42 13.28 2.95
C LEU A 262 3.74 12.82 3.57
N ARG A 263 4.18 13.46 4.65
CA ARG A 263 5.43 13.08 5.33
C ARG A 263 5.41 11.62 5.81
N ALA A 264 4.28 11.13 6.30
CA ALA A 264 4.15 9.73 6.70
C ALA A 264 4.20 8.79 5.48
N ILE A 265 3.48 9.12 4.42
CA ILE A 265 3.43 8.33 3.18
C ILE A 265 4.81 8.26 2.53
N GLU A 266 5.51 9.38 2.38
CA GLU A 266 6.84 9.45 1.79
C GLU A 266 7.85 8.61 2.58
N ARG A 267 7.86 8.70 3.90
CA ARG A 267 8.74 7.86 4.76
C ARG A 267 8.45 6.38 4.61
N THR A 268 7.18 6.02 4.52
CA THR A 268 6.76 4.63 4.32
C THR A 268 7.23 4.12 2.96
N ILE A 269 7.12 4.93 1.90
CA ILE A 269 7.63 4.61 0.56
C ILE A 269 9.16 4.50 0.57
N GLU A 270 9.86 5.43 1.21
CA GLU A 270 11.32 5.40 1.34
C GLU A 270 11.80 4.12 2.03
N ARG A 271 11.16 3.69 3.13
CA ARG A 271 11.49 2.42 3.80
C ARG A 271 11.30 1.23 2.87
N ALA A 272 10.18 1.19 2.17
CA ALA A 272 9.87 0.12 1.22
C ALA A 272 10.87 0.03 0.05
N GLN A 273 11.51 1.13 -0.33
CA GLN A 273 12.54 1.15 -1.37
C GLN A 273 13.95 0.79 -0.87
N LEU A 274 14.17 0.82 0.44
CA LEU A 274 15.47 0.55 1.07
C LEU A 274 15.63 -0.90 1.56
N GLY A 275 14.51 -1.59 1.83
CA GLY A 275 14.47 -3.00 2.22
C GLY A 275 14.63 -3.96 1.05
#